data_AF-A0A7R9ME82-F1
#
_entry.id   AF-A0A7R9ME82-F1
#
_cell.length_a   1.000
_cell.length_b   1.000
_cell.length_c   1.000
_cell.angle_alpha   90.00
_cell.angle_beta   90.00
_cell.angle_gamma   90.00
#
_symmetry.space_group_name_H-M   'P 1'
#
loop_
_entity.id
_entity.type
_entity.pdbx_description
1 polymer ?
#
loop_
_entity_poly.entity_id
_entity_poly.type
_entity_poly.pdbx_seq_one_letter_code
_entity_poly.pdbx_strand_id
1 'polypeptide(L)'
;MPDPYYWTWLPYAKQPFSNETRDLILPQLSDMNYVQELCDELYELFKNDKGFDRNVFEKQMSVMRGQILNLTQALKEGKSPVQLVQMPAVLVERSRGAQRGRIRAMTETFTQSFQRKTPFFSWC
;
A
#
# COMPACT_ATOMS: atom_id res chain seq x y z
N MET A 1 7.65 -13.88 17.29
CA MET A 1 6.94 -12.61 17.51
C MET A 1 6.51 -12.09 16.14
N PRO A 2 5.30 -11.53 15.97
CA PRO A 2 5.05 -10.64 14.84
C PRO A 2 6.06 -9.48 14.93
N ASP A 3 6.84 -9.19 13.88
CA ASP A 3 7.89 -8.15 13.92
C ASP A 3 7.24 -6.76 13.93
N PRO A 4 7.10 -6.05 15.06
CA PRO A 4 6.37 -4.79 15.06
C PRO A 4 7.22 -3.66 14.48
N TYR A 5 6.57 -2.61 14.00
CA TYR A 5 7.25 -1.32 13.81
C TYR A 5 7.62 -0.76 15.20
N TYR A 6 8.84 -1.03 15.66
CA TYR A 6 9.28 -0.69 17.03
C TYR A 6 9.13 0.79 17.41
N TRP A 7 9.17 1.70 16.42
CA TRP A 7 8.93 3.12 16.64
C TRP A 7 7.52 3.43 17.16
N THR A 8 6.56 2.51 17.04
CA THR A 8 5.19 2.67 17.58
C THR A 8 5.15 2.78 19.09
N TRP A 9 6.20 2.34 19.79
CA TRP A 9 6.30 2.42 21.26
C TRP A 9 6.76 3.78 21.75
N LEU A 10 7.30 4.61 20.86
CA LEU A 10 7.76 5.95 21.20
C LEU A 10 6.55 6.89 21.39
N PRO A 11 6.62 7.85 22.31
CA PRO A 11 5.54 8.81 22.54
C PRO A 11 5.21 9.63 21.28
N TYR A 12 6.22 9.89 20.43
CA TYR A 12 6.06 10.60 19.16
C TYR A 12 5.08 9.92 18.20
N ALA A 13 4.98 8.60 18.24
CA ALA A 13 4.07 7.86 17.36
C ALA A 13 2.59 8.05 17.72
N LYS A 14 2.30 8.66 18.88
CA LYS A 14 0.93 9.05 19.29
C LYS A 14 0.55 10.43 18.79
N GLN A 15 1.50 11.24 18.32
CA GLN A 15 1.20 12.55 17.73
C GLN A 15 0.61 12.37 16.32
N PRO A 16 -0.47 13.09 15.97
CA PRO A 16 -0.98 13.13 14.61
C PRO A 16 0.09 13.49 13.58
N PHE A 17 -0.04 12.99 12.35
CA PHE A 17 0.78 13.49 11.25
C PHE A 17 0.61 15.01 11.10
N SER A 18 1.73 15.71 10.95
CA SER A 18 1.74 17.16 10.83
C SER A 18 1.15 17.62 9.49
N ASN A 19 0.71 18.87 9.41
CA ASN A 19 0.22 19.43 8.14
C ASN A 19 1.30 19.45 7.07
N GLU A 20 2.55 19.75 7.44
CA GLU A 20 3.69 19.73 6.50
C GLU A 20 3.87 18.34 5.88
N THR A 21 3.74 17.27 6.69
CA THR A 21 3.83 15.89 6.19
C THR A 21 2.66 15.56 5.27
N ARG A 22 1.44 15.97 5.65
CA ARG A 22 0.23 15.71 4.87
C ARG A 22 0.28 16.42 3.52
N ASP A 23 0.61 17.71 3.52
CA ASP A 23 0.68 18.54 2.31
C ASP A 23 1.78 18.04 1.36
N LEU A 24 2.88 17.51 1.90
CA LEU A 24 3.98 16.97 1.11
C LEU A 24 3.65 15.62 0.46
N ILE A 25 2.96 14.71 1.16
CA ILE A 25 2.86 13.28 0.78
C ILE A 25 1.48 12.89 0.24
N LEU A 26 0.41 13.52 0.75
CA LEU A 26 -0.95 13.15 0.39
C LEU A 26 -1.27 13.34 -1.11
N PRO A 27 -0.78 14.40 -1.80
CA PRO A 27 -1.05 14.58 -3.23
C PRO A 27 -0.55 13.41 -4.09
N GLN A 28 0.66 12.90 -3.84
CA GLN A 28 1.24 11.82 -4.63
C GLN A 28 0.55 10.49 -4.34
N LEU A 29 0.31 10.17 -3.06
CA LEU A 29 -0.34 8.89 -2.70
C LEU A 29 -1.82 8.81 -3.06
N SER A 30 -2.48 9.96 -3.28
CA SER A 30 -3.86 10.02 -3.76
C SER A 30 -3.97 9.92 -5.28
N ASP A 31 -2.87 10.12 -6.02
CA ASP A 31 -2.83 9.98 -7.47
C ASP A 31 -2.52 8.53 -7.86
N MET A 32 -3.47 7.88 -8.53
CA MET A 32 -3.29 6.51 -8.99
C MET A 32 -2.24 6.38 -10.09
N ASN A 33 -1.97 7.44 -10.86
CA ASN A 33 -0.91 7.42 -11.87
C ASN A 33 0.47 7.35 -11.21
N TYR A 34 0.70 8.14 -10.15
CA TYR A 34 1.93 8.10 -9.38
C TYR A 34 2.16 6.72 -8.75
N VAL A 35 1.12 6.15 -8.12
CA VAL A 35 1.21 4.80 -7.53
C VAL A 35 1.46 3.73 -8.59
N GLN A 36 0.94 3.92 -9.81
CA GLN A 36 1.18 3.03 -10.93
C GLN A 36 2.62 3.12 -11.44
N GLU A 37 3.11 4.33 -11.65
CA GLU A 37 4.49 4.63 -12.08
C GLU A 37 5.52 4.05 -11.09
N LEU A 38 5.32 4.26 -9.78
CA LEU A 38 6.17 3.67 -8.73
C LEU A 38 6.26 2.14 -8.85
N CYS A 39 5.16 1.48 -9.20
CA CYS A 39 5.16 0.02 -9.34
C CYS A 39 5.85 -0.43 -10.61
N ASP A 40 5.72 0.35 -11.68
CA ASP A 40 6.38 0.05 -12.95
C ASP A 40 7.90 0.24 -12.80
N GLU A 41 8.35 1.27 -12.08
CA GLU A 41 9.76 1.46 -11.71
C GLU A 41 10.31 0.29 -10.86
N LEU A 42 9.54 -0.16 -9.85
CA LEU A 42 9.93 -1.32 -9.04
C LEU A 42 9.96 -2.61 -9.86
N TYR A 43 9.08 -2.77 -10.84
CA TYR A 43 9.10 -3.91 -11.76
C TYR A 43 10.38 -3.89 -12.60
N GLU A 44 10.72 -2.75 -13.19
CA GLU A 44 11.94 -2.57 -13.98
C GLU A 44 13.20 -2.84 -13.16
N LEU A 45 13.20 -2.51 -11.86
CA LEU A 45 14.28 -2.83 -10.94
C LEU A 45 14.34 -4.33 -10.60
N PHE A 46 13.22 -4.92 -10.16
CA PHE A 46 13.20 -6.27 -9.59
C PHE A 46 13.37 -7.36 -10.66
N LYS A 47 12.93 -7.12 -11.90
CA LYS A 47 13.05 -8.09 -13.00
C LYS A 47 14.50 -8.40 -13.39
N ASN A 48 15.47 -7.63 -12.90
CA ASN A 48 16.90 -7.87 -13.15
C ASN A 48 17.46 -9.02 -12.30
N ASP A 49 16.74 -9.47 -11.26
CA ASP A 49 17.14 -10.63 -10.47
C ASP A 49 16.88 -11.93 -11.27
N LYS A 50 17.85 -12.87 -11.24
CA LYS A 50 17.74 -14.14 -11.97
C LYS A 50 16.60 -15.03 -11.44
N GLY A 51 16.25 -14.89 -10.17
CA GLY A 51 15.16 -15.60 -9.51
C GLY A 51 13.85 -14.83 -9.49
N PHE A 52 13.73 -13.75 -10.27
CA PHE A 52 12.51 -12.95 -10.31
C PHE A 52 11.29 -13.80 -10.71
N ASP A 53 10.30 -13.81 -9.81
CA ASP A 53 8.98 -14.41 -10.04
C ASP A 53 7.93 -13.30 -10.13
N ARG A 54 7.32 -13.16 -11.31
CA ARG A 54 6.29 -12.14 -11.55
C ARG A 54 5.09 -12.27 -10.63
N ASN A 55 4.66 -13.48 -10.29
CA ASN A 55 3.53 -13.68 -9.38
C ASN A 55 3.88 -13.26 -7.95
N VAL A 56 5.13 -13.46 -7.52
CA VAL A 56 5.61 -12.96 -6.22
C VAL A 56 5.66 -11.44 -6.24
N PHE A 57 6.15 -10.84 -7.31
CA PHE A 57 6.15 -9.38 -7.49
C PHE A 57 4.74 -8.77 -7.41
N GLU A 58 3.76 -9.33 -8.13
CA GLU A 58 2.38 -8.82 -8.08
C GLU A 58 1.78 -8.91 -6.66
N LYS A 59 2.12 -9.96 -5.90
CA LYS A 59 1.74 -10.08 -4.48
C LYS A 59 2.40 -9.00 -3.62
N GLN A 60 3.68 -8.69 -3.86
CA GLN A 60 4.37 -7.57 -3.19
C GLN A 60 3.68 -6.24 -3.50
N MET A 61 3.32 -5.98 -4.76
CA MET A 61 2.61 -4.77 -5.15
C MET A 61 1.22 -4.69 -4.53
N SER A 62 0.54 -5.83 -4.37
CA SER A 62 -0.77 -5.87 -3.69
C SER A 62 -0.68 -5.44 -2.22
N VAL A 63 0.36 -5.88 -1.51
CA VAL A 63 0.66 -5.42 -0.15
C VAL A 63 0.98 -3.93 -0.15
N MET A 64 1.87 -3.46 -1.04
CA MET A 64 2.28 -2.05 -1.10
C MET A 64 1.09 -1.12 -1.35
N ARG A 65 0.20 -1.47 -2.29
CA ARG A 65 -1.02 -0.70 -2.56
C ARG A 65 -1.96 -0.64 -1.36
N GLY A 66 -2.07 -1.73 -0.60
CA GLY A 66 -2.83 -1.75 0.64
C GLY A 66 -2.23 -0.85 1.72
N GLN A 67 -0.90 -0.81 1.85
CA GLN A 67 -0.22 0.12 2.77
C GLN A 67 -0.42 1.57 2.35
N ILE A 68 -0.30 1.87 1.04
CA ILE A 68 -0.58 3.21 0.48
C ILE A 68 -2.02 3.62 0.77
N LEU A 69 -3.00 2.72 0.58
CA LEU A 69 -4.40 3.00 0.88
C LEU A 69 -4.60 3.38 2.35
N ASN A 70 -4.06 2.59 3.28
CA ASN A 70 -4.15 2.87 4.71
C ASN A 70 -3.46 4.19 5.07
N LEU A 71 -2.26 4.44 4.55
CA LEU A 71 -1.52 5.67 4.78
C LEU A 71 -2.25 6.90 4.24
N THR A 72 -2.76 6.85 3.00
CA THR A 72 -3.57 7.91 2.40
C THR A 72 -4.79 8.24 3.26
N GLN A 73 -5.50 7.22 3.76
CA GLN A 73 -6.64 7.42 4.65
C GLN A 73 -6.22 8.01 6.01
N ALA A 74 -5.13 7.52 6.60
CA ALA A 74 -4.61 8.06 7.86
C ALA A 74 -4.21 9.55 7.74
N LEU A 75 -3.57 9.94 6.62
CA LEU A 75 -3.21 11.33 6.35
C LEU A 75 -4.44 12.22 6.12
N LYS A 76 -5.45 11.72 5.40
CA LYS A 76 -6.72 12.46 5.19
C LYS A 76 -7.43 12.74 6.52
N GLU A 77 -7.49 11.73 7.39
CA GLU A 77 -8.20 11.80 8.68
C GLU A 77 -7.37 12.43 9.82
N GLY A 78 -6.10 12.78 9.58
CA GLY A 78 -5.22 13.36 10.61
C GLY A 78 -4.89 12.37 11.74
N LYS A 79 -4.76 11.08 11.42
CA LYS A 79 -4.36 10.03 12.37
C LYS A 79 -2.90 10.17 12.80
N SER A 80 -2.54 9.53 13.91
CA SER A 80 -1.16 9.33 14.34
C SER A 80 -0.53 8.07 13.69
N PRO A 81 0.81 7.95 13.68
CA PRO A 81 1.48 6.73 13.24
C PRO A 81 1.03 5.46 13.96
N VAL A 82 0.72 5.53 15.27
CA VAL A 82 0.14 4.38 16.01
C VAL A 82 -1.22 4.00 15.46
N GLN A 83 -2.10 4.98 15.24
CA GLN A 83 -3.43 4.71 14.69
C GLN A 83 -3.38 4.14 13.27
N LEU A 84 -2.39 4.54 12.45
CA LEU A 84 -2.14 3.94 11.14
C LEU A 84 -1.79 2.45 11.25
N VAL A 85 -0.87 2.09 12.13
CA VAL A 85 -0.44 0.69 12.30
C VAL A 85 -1.55 -0.19 12.88
N GLN A 86 -2.50 0.40 13.61
CA GLN A 86 -3.70 -0.28 14.10
C GLN A 86 -4.77 -0.50 13.02
N MET A 87 -4.63 0.11 11.83
CA MET A 87 -5.58 -0.10 10.74
C MET A 87 -5.50 -1.55 10.23
N PRO A 88 -6.63 -2.18 9.87
CA PRO A 88 -6.63 -3.53 9.31
C PRO A 88 -5.74 -3.61 8.07
N ALA A 89 -4.96 -4.69 7.95
CA ALA A 89 -4.13 -4.93 6.77
C ALA A 89 -5.02 -5.18 5.54
N VAL A 90 -4.86 -4.32 4.54
CA VAL A 90 -5.56 -4.41 3.25
C VAL A 90 -4.59 -4.96 2.20
N LEU A 91 -5.11 -5.78 1.29
CA LEU A 91 -4.49 -6.16 0.03
C LEU A 91 -5.30 -5.55 -1.10
N VAL A 92 -4.63 -4.93 -2.05
CA VAL A 92 -5.28 -4.33 -3.21
C VAL A 92 -4.75 -5.03 -4.45
N GLU A 93 -5.58 -5.88 -5.05
CA GLU A 93 -5.20 -6.68 -6.21
C GLU A 93 -5.68 -6.03 -7.51
N ARG A 94 -4.87 -6.08 -8.56
CA ARG A 94 -5.36 -5.75 -9.91
C ARG A 94 -6.29 -6.88 -10.36
N SER A 95 -7.55 -6.55 -10.63
CA SER A 95 -8.42 -7.52 -11.30
C SER A 95 -7.88 -7.75 -12.72
N ARG A 96 -7.68 -9.02 -13.07
CA ARG A 96 -7.36 -9.39 -14.45
C ARG A 96 -8.62 -9.15 -15.27
N GLY A 97 -8.71 -8.00 -15.91
CA GLY A 97 -9.71 -7.76 -16.94
C GLY A 97 -9.62 -8.89 -17.97
N ALA A 98 -10.72 -9.61 -18.16
CA ALA A 98 -10.81 -10.69 -19.12
C ALA A 98 -10.33 -10.18 -20.49
N GLN A 99 -9.29 -10.80 -21.05
CA GLN A 99 -8.92 -10.61 -22.44
C GLN A 99 -10.13 -11.00 -23.31
N ARG A 100 -10.90 -10.02 -23.79
CA ARG A 100 -11.73 -10.12 -24.98
C ARG A 100 -12.17 -8.73 -25.44
N GLY A 101 -11.47 -8.21 -26.44
CA GLY A 101 -12.02 -7.24 -27.38
C GLY A 101 -11.76 -5.76 -27.08
N ARG A 102 -10.89 -5.19 -27.93
CA ARG A 102 -10.90 -3.83 -28.50
C ARG A 102 -11.36 -2.66 -27.60
N ILE A 103 -10.39 -1.78 -27.34
CA ILE A 103 -10.53 -0.33 -27.13
C ILE A 103 -11.44 0.05 -25.96
N ARG A 104 -10.86 0.14 -24.76
CA ARG A 104 -11.35 1.01 -23.68
C ARG A 104 -10.17 1.31 -22.75
N ALA A 105 -10.04 2.57 -22.37
CA ALA A 105 -9.02 3.07 -21.46
C ALA A 105 -8.79 2.10 -20.30
N MET A 106 -7.52 1.83 -19.97
CA MET A 106 -7.12 0.94 -18.88
C MET A 106 -7.54 1.56 -17.54
N THR A 107 -8.83 1.51 -17.22
CA THR A 107 -9.27 1.62 -15.84
C THR A 107 -8.94 0.28 -15.20
N GLU A 108 -7.70 0.18 -14.70
CA GLU A 108 -7.29 -0.91 -13.85
C GLU A 108 -8.29 -1.01 -12.70
N THR A 109 -9.11 -2.06 -12.74
CA THR A 109 -10.13 -2.25 -11.73
C THR A 109 -9.44 -2.95 -10.57
N PHE A 110 -9.31 -2.27 -9.43
CA PHE A 110 -8.68 -2.83 -8.25
C PHE A 110 -9.72 -3.46 -7.32
N THR A 111 -9.42 -4.64 -6.77
CA THR A 111 -10.24 -5.29 -5.76
C THR A 111 -9.54 -5.21 -4.40
N GLN A 112 -10.26 -4.71 -3.41
CA GLN A 112 -9.77 -4.66 -2.03
C GLN A 112 -10.16 -5.94 -1.30
N SER A 113 -9.21 -6.54 -0.60
CA SER A 113 -9.47 -7.65 0.31
C SER A 113 -8.75 -7.42 1.63
N PHE A 114 -9.34 -7.86 2.74
CA PHE A 114 -8.69 -7.81 4.04
C PHE A 114 -7.90 -9.10 4.25
N GLN A 115 -6.68 -8.97 4.77
CA GLN A 115 -5.86 -10.13 5.08
C GLN A 115 -6.55 -10.94 6.19
N ARG A 116 -7.03 -12.15 5.83
CA ARG A 116 -7.81 -13.02 6.75
C ARG A 116 -6.97 -13.79 7.76
N LYS A 117 -5.67 -13.96 7.48
CA LYS A 117 -4.72 -14.50 8.45
C LYS A 117 -4.36 -13.38 9.41
N THR A 118 -4.17 -13.68 10.71
CA THR A 118 -3.58 -12.73 11.66
C THR A 118 -2.45 -12.00 10.96
N PRO A 119 -2.55 -10.66 10.78
CA PRO A 119 -1.52 -9.94 10.07
C PRO A 119 -0.19 -10.25 10.75
N PHE A 120 0.88 -10.34 9.95
CA PHE A 120 2.22 -10.49 10.51
C PHE A 120 2.53 -9.37 11.51
N PHE A 121 1.76 -8.28 11.48
CA PHE A 121 1.72 -7.21 12.46
C PHE A 121 0.35 -7.20 13.15
N SER A 122 0.24 -7.77 14.36
CA SER A 122 -0.95 -7.66 15.21
C SER A 122 -0.54 -7.22 16.61
N TRP A 123 -1.39 -6.40 17.25
CA TRP A 123 -1.23 -5.97 18.64
C TRP A 123 -2.36 -6.58 19.48
N CYS A 124 -2.02 -7.00 20.71
CA CYS A 124 -2.96 -7.45 21.75
C CYS A 124 -3.86 -6.30 22.23
#